data_AF-A0A6A1UZV3-F1
#
_entry.id   AF-A0A6A1UZV3-F1
#
_cell.length_a   1.000
_cell.length_b   1.000
_cell.length_c   1.000
_cell.angle_alpha   90.00
_cell.angle_beta   90.00
_cell.angle_gamma   90.00
#
_symmetry.space_group_name_H-M   'P 1'
#
loop_
_entity.id
_entity.type
_entity.pdbx_description
1 polymer ?
#
loop_
_entity_poly.entity_id
_entity_poly.type
_entity_poly.pdbx_seq_one_letter_code
_entity_poly.pdbx_strand_id
1 'polypeptide(L)'
;VNQAAIMAYKAVPARKRTQKGVHLVLHLMSLAAGIVGIIVIFKVHREAGTANMQTLHSWLGISTISLHGLQWVFAFFAYCFPGAEKSTRAKLLPWHSFAGMVIFLLAILTAETGLVRFNILGQWLNTEAYIVNFIGLLILLYAISVSLTVILPRSY
;
A
#
# COMPACT_ATOMS: atom_id res chain seq x y z
N VAL A 1 13.32 0.94 -29.43
CA VAL A 1 13.36 0.76 -27.97
C VAL A 1 12.15 1.47 -27.36
N ASN A 2 10.99 0.78 -27.35
CA ASN A 2 9.70 1.34 -26.94
C ASN A 2 9.20 0.57 -25.71
N GLN A 3 9.44 1.11 -24.52
CA GLN A 3 8.89 0.54 -23.28
C GLN A 3 7.79 1.45 -22.76
N ALA A 4 6.56 1.12 -23.19
CA ALA A 4 5.35 1.81 -22.82
C ALA A 4 4.98 1.57 -21.35
N ALA A 5 5.21 2.62 -20.57
CA ALA A 5 4.59 3.01 -19.29
C ALA A 5 3.49 2.08 -18.74
N ILE A 6 3.82 1.46 -17.62
CA ILE A 6 3.07 0.42 -16.94
C ILE A 6 2.00 1.04 -16.02
N MET A 7 0.78 0.53 -16.18
CA MET A 7 -0.40 0.58 -15.30
C MET A 7 -1.18 1.86 -15.02
N ALA A 8 -0.70 3.06 -15.32
CA ALA A 8 -1.63 4.20 -15.35
C ALA A 8 -2.66 4.00 -16.51
N TYR A 9 -2.24 3.39 -17.62
CA TYR A 9 -3.00 3.29 -18.90
C TYR A 9 -4.14 2.27 -19.03
N LYS A 10 -4.38 1.43 -18.03
CA LYS A 10 -5.09 0.16 -18.26
C LYS A 10 -6.56 0.12 -17.82
N ALA A 11 -7.01 0.97 -16.91
CA ALA A 11 -8.38 0.90 -16.37
C ALA A 11 -9.31 2.03 -16.87
N VAL A 12 -8.74 3.11 -17.37
CA VAL A 12 -9.48 4.27 -17.89
C VAL A 12 -8.83 4.64 -19.22
N PRO A 13 -9.58 4.78 -20.33
CA PRO A 13 -9.05 5.35 -21.57
C PRO A 13 -8.77 6.85 -21.36
N ALA A 14 -7.72 7.14 -20.61
CA ALA A 14 -7.32 8.47 -20.19
C ALA A 14 -5.87 8.74 -20.60
N ARG A 15 -5.51 10.03 -20.64
CA ARG A 15 -4.16 10.45 -21.03
C ARG A 15 -3.14 10.11 -19.91
N LYS A 16 -1.85 9.92 -20.24
CA LYS A 16 -0.70 9.65 -19.31
C LYS A 16 -0.66 10.61 -18.16
N ARG A 17 -1.01 11.85 -18.46
CA ARG A 17 -1.08 12.89 -17.48
C ARG A 17 -2.20 12.67 -16.47
N THR A 18 -3.41 12.33 -16.93
CA THR A 18 -4.58 12.08 -16.09
C THR A 18 -4.34 10.91 -15.15
N GLN A 19 -3.84 9.79 -15.65
CA GLN A 19 -3.69 8.59 -14.83
C GLN A 19 -2.54 8.71 -13.82
N LYS A 20 -1.47 9.46 -14.16
CA LYS A 20 -0.45 9.85 -13.18
C LYS A 20 -1.03 10.74 -12.08
N GLY A 21 -1.90 11.68 -12.44
CA GLY A 21 -2.60 12.52 -11.47
C GLY A 21 -3.47 11.70 -10.53
N VAL A 22 -4.30 10.80 -11.07
CA VAL A 22 -5.14 9.89 -10.27
C VAL A 22 -4.29 9.01 -9.35
N HIS A 23 -3.23 8.39 -9.86
CA HIS A 23 -2.30 7.58 -9.06
C HIS A 23 -1.69 8.39 -7.90
N LEU A 24 -1.25 9.61 -8.16
CA LEU A 24 -0.67 10.49 -7.14
C LEU A 24 -1.68 10.84 -6.04
N VAL A 25 -2.90 11.20 -6.41
CA VAL A 25 -3.98 11.58 -5.47
C VAL A 25 -4.43 10.38 -4.66
N LEU A 26 -4.63 9.21 -5.29
CA LEU A 26 -5.03 8.00 -4.58
C LEU A 26 -3.99 7.58 -3.53
N HIS A 27 -2.69 7.66 -3.86
CA HIS A 27 -1.65 7.37 -2.87
C HIS A 27 -1.58 8.42 -1.76
N LEU A 28 -1.84 9.70 -2.07
CA LEU A 28 -1.91 10.73 -1.04
C LEU A 28 -3.08 10.49 -0.08
N MET A 29 -4.26 10.12 -0.61
CA MET A 29 -5.42 9.74 0.19
C MET A 29 -5.16 8.51 1.06
N SER A 30 -4.52 7.49 0.48
CA SER A 30 -4.10 6.28 1.21
C SER A 30 -3.14 6.60 2.35
N LEU A 31 -2.12 7.43 2.09
CA LEU A 31 -1.16 7.88 3.10
C LEU A 31 -1.85 8.65 4.23
N ALA A 32 -2.75 9.58 3.88
CA ALA A 32 -3.52 10.35 4.87
C ALA A 32 -4.38 9.44 5.75
N ALA A 33 -5.11 8.49 5.16
CA ALA A 33 -5.91 7.52 5.90
C ALA A 33 -5.04 6.66 6.83
N GLY A 34 -3.86 6.21 6.37
CA GLY A 34 -2.91 5.47 7.19
C GLY A 34 -2.37 6.26 8.38
N ILE A 35 -2.01 7.54 8.17
CA ILE A 35 -1.57 8.44 9.24
C ILE A 35 -2.68 8.64 10.28
N VAL A 36 -3.92 8.87 9.84
CA VAL A 36 -5.07 8.99 10.75
C VAL A 36 -5.24 7.70 11.57
N GLY A 37 -5.15 6.52 10.93
CA GLY A 37 -5.21 5.23 11.63
C GLY A 37 -4.14 5.08 12.72
N ILE A 38 -2.90 5.49 12.43
CA ILE A 38 -1.81 5.51 13.41
C ILE A 38 -2.13 6.46 14.57
N ILE A 39 -2.56 7.69 14.27
CA ILE A 39 -2.91 8.67 15.32
C ILE A 39 -3.99 8.11 16.25
N VAL A 40 -5.03 7.50 15.69
CA VAL A 40 -6.13 6.90 16.44
C VAL A 40 -5.63 5.77 17.34
N ILE A 41 -4.86 4.81 16.83
CA ILE A 41 -4.43 3.66 17.66
C ILE A 41 -3.47 4.08 18.77
N PHE A 42 -2.58 5.05 18.52
CA PHE A 42 -1.70 5.60 19.57
C PHE A 42 -2.48 6.36 20.64
N LYS A 43 -3.57 7.06 20.26
CA LYS A 43 -4.48 7.69 21.21
C LYS A 43 -5.19 6.64 22.07
N VAL A 44 -5.72 5.58 21.46
CA VAL A 44 -6.39 4.47 22.17
C VAL A 44 -5.43 3.82 23.17
N HIS A 45 -4.20 3.50 22.76
CA HIS A 45 -3.22 2.90 23.66
C HIS A 45 -2.83 3.83 24.81
N ARG A 46 -2.74 5.14 24.56
CA ARG A 46 -2.47 6.14 25.60
C ARG A 46 -3.61 6.19 26.61
N GLU A 47 -4.86 6.23 26.15
CA GLU A 47 -6.05 6.29 27.01
C GLU A 47 -6.24 4.98 27.80
N ALA A 48 -5.89 3.84 27.22
CA ALA A 48 -5.94 2.53 27.87
C ALA A 48 -4.71 2.23 28.76
N GLY A 49 -3.67 3.08 28.77
CA GLY A 49 -2.43 2.86 29.51
C GLY A 49 -1.61 1.65 29.02
N THR A 50 -1.83 1.20 27.79
CA THR A 50 -1.15 0.02 27.22
C THR A 50 0.14 0.39 26.51
N ALA A 51 1.15 -0.48 26.58
CA ALA A 51 2.41 -0.26 25.89
C ALA A 51 2.26 -0.25 24.36
N ASN A 52 2.95 0.68 23.70
CA ASN A 52 2.98 0.82 22.25
C ASN A 52 4.06 -0.06 21.60
N MET A 53 3.90 -0.38 20.32
CA MET A 53 4.96 -0.95 19.48
C MET A 53 5.54 -2.30 19.96
N GLN A 54 4.73 -3.17 20.54
CA GLN A 54 5.19 -4.49 21.04
C GLN A 54 4.89 -5.66 20.09
N THR A 55 4.10 -5.44 19.05
CA THR A 55 3.63 -6.51 18.16
C THR A 55 4.29 -6.44 16.80
N LEU A 56 4.45 -7.60 16.14
CA LEU A 56 4.92 -7.64 14.76
C LEU A 56 4.03 -6.79 13.84
N HIS A 57 2.70 -6.85 14.03
CA HIS A 57 1.75 -5.97 13.32
C HIS A 57 2.12 -4.50 13.43
N SER A 58 2.41 -4.00 14.63
CA SER A 58 2.78 -2.59 14.84
C SER A 58 4.11 -2.20 14.17
N TRP A 59 5.10 -3.10 14.16
CA TRP A 59 6.39 -2.86 13.50
C TRP A 59 6.27 -2.86 11.98
N LEU A 60 5.48 -3.80 11.43
CA LEU A 60 5.16 -3.84 10.01
C LEU A 60 4.35 -2.60 9.61
N GLY A 61 3.38 -2.17 10.42
CA GLY A 61 2.54 -1.01 10.14
C GLY A 61 3.32 0.31 10.08
N ILE A 62 4.16 0.59 11.07
CA ILE A 62 4.96 1.83 11.06
C ILE A 62 5.97 1.82 9.92
N SER A 63 6.58 0.66 9.63
CA SER A 63 7.53 0.50 8.52
C SER A 63 6.83 0.74 7.18
N THR A 64 5.64 0.17 6.99
CA THR A 64 4.83 0.31 5.78
C THR A 64 4.46 1.77 5.53
N ILE A 65 3.92 2.47 6.53
CA ILE A 65 3.51 3.88 6.37
C ILE A 65 4.72 4.79 6.13
N SER A 66 5.83 4.55 6.84
CA SER A 66 7.06 5.33 6.64
C SER A 66 7.61 5.15 5.23
N LEU A 67 7.71 3.90 4.75
CA LEU A 67 8.17 3.60 3.40
C LEU A 67 7.20 4.13 2.35
N HIS A 68 5.88 4.07 2.59
CA HIS A 68 4.87 4.62 1.70
C HIS A 68 5.01 6.14 1.54
N GLY A 69 5.22 6.85 2.66
CA GLY A 69 5.46 8.30 2.66
C GLY A 69 6.73 8.67 1.90
N LEU A 70 7.85 7.99 2.17
CA LEU A 70 9.09 8.18 1.44
C LEU A 70 8.91 7.93 -0.06
N GLN A 71 8.31 6.80 -0.42
CA GLN A 71 8.04 6.43 -1.81
C GLN A 71 7.20 7.48 -2.53
N TRP A 72 6.18 8.02 -1.86
CA TRP A 72 5.32 9.08 -2.41
C TRP A 72 6.11 10.37 -2.65
N VAL A 73 6.92 10.81 -1.67
CA VAL A 73 7.74 12.02 -1.79
C VAL A 73 8.76 11.88 -2.92
N PHE A 74 9.51 10.76 -2.96
CA PHE A 74 10.46 10.50 -4.05
C PHE A 74 9.78 10.47 -5.42
N ALA A 75 8.62 9.81 -5.51
CA ALA A 75 7.85 9.75 -6.76
C ALA A 75 7.32 11.11 -7.19
N PHE A 76 6.88 11.95 -6.25
CA PHE A 76 6.41 13.30 -6.53
C PHE A 76 7.51 14.15 -7.18
N PHE A 77 8.70 14.21 -6.58
CA PHE A 77 9.81 15.00 -7.12
C PHE A 77 10.37 14.41 -8.42
N ALA A 78 10.41 13.08 -8.56
CA ALA A 78 10.92 12.43 -9.77
C ALA A 78 9.97 12.55 -10.97
N TYR A 79 8.64 12.45 -10.76
CA TYR A 79 7.66 12.29 -11.84
C TYR A 79 6.61 13.41 -11.97
N CYS A 80 6.44 14.26 -10.95
CA CYS A 80 5.44 15.33 -10.93
C CYS A 80 6.08 16.72 -11.03
N PHE A 81 6.73 17.21 -9.98
CA PHE A 81 7.33 18.55 -9.94
C PHE A 81 8.55 18.59 -8.99
N PRO A 82 9.71 19.14 -9.38
CA PRO A 82 10.02 19.75 -10.68
C PRO A 82 10.13 18.71 -11.83
N GLY A 83 10.22 17.42 -11.48
CA GLY A 83 10.33 16.31 -12.41
C GLY A 83 11.77 16.11 -12.91
N ALA A 84 12.31 14.90 -12.73
CA ALA A 84 13.68 14.57 -13.12
C ALA A 84 13.90 14.59 -14.65
N GLU A 85 15.12 14.47 -15.15
CA GLU A 85 15.34 14.31 -16.59
C GLU A 85 14.73 12.98 -17.12
N LYS A 86 14.42 12.87 -18.42
CA LYS A 86 13.83 11.65 -19.01
C LYS A 86 14.71 10.41 -18.79
N SER A 87 16.02 10.57 -18.90
CA SER A 87 17.02 9.52 -18.68
C SER A 87 16.98 9.00 -17.24
N THR A 88 16.95 9.90 -16.26
CA THR A 88 16.81 9.58 -14.83
C THR A 88 15.47 8.93 -14.51
N ARG A 89 14.35 9.44 -15.06
CA ARG A 89 13.03 8.82 -14.90
C ARG A 89 13.00 7.38 -15.41
N ALA A 90 13.65 7.10 -16.54
CA ALA A 90 13.72 5.75 -17.10
C ALA A 90 14.49 4.78 -16.18
N LYS A 91 15.57 5.24 -15.55
CA LYS A 91 16.36 4.45 -14.58
C LYS A 91 15.61 4.24 -13.27
N LEU A 92 14.87 5.23 -12.78
CA LEU A 92 14.12 5.17 -11.52
C LEU A 92 12.82 4.36 -11.63
N LEU A 93 12.23 4.23 -12.82
CA LEU A 93 10.95 3.56 -13.01
C LEU A 93 10.91 2.11 -12.50
N PRO A 94 11.86 1.22 -12.83
CA PRO A 94 11.84 -0.16 -12.32
C PRO A 94 11.96 -0.19 -10.79
N TRP A 95 12.82 0.64 -10.20
CA TRP A 95 12.98 0.74 -8.74
C TRP A 95 11.72 1.26 -8.06
N HIS A 96 11.07 2.28 -8.63
CA HIS A 96 9.80 2.80 -8.12
C HIS A 96 8.70 1.73 -8.17
N SER A 97 8.60 0.99 -9.28
CA SER A 97 7.62 -0.10 -9.41
C SER A 97 7.89 -1.23 -8.42
N PHE A 98 9.14 -1.65 -8.27
CA PHE A 98 9.54 -2.71 -7.35
C PHE A 98 9.27 -2.32 -5.89
N ALA A 99 9.76 -1.15 -5.45
CA ALA A 99 9.54 -0.66 -4.10
C ALA A 99 8.04 -0.47 -3.80
N GLY A 100 7.26 -0.01 -4.78
CA GLY A 100 5.80 0.08 -4.67
C GLY A 100 5.15 -1.29 -4.42
N MET A 101 5.59 -2.34 -5.11
CA MET A 101 5.10 -3.71 -4.87
C MET A 101 5.48 -4.23 -3.49
N VAL A 102 6.72 -4.01 -3.04
CA VAL A 102 7.16 -4.41 -1.70
C VAL A 102 6.33 -3.73 -0.62
N ILE A 103 6.08 -2.42 -0.74
CA ILE A 103 5.24 -1.67 0.21
C ILE A 103 3.80 -2.18 0.19
N PHE A 104 3.25 -2.49 -0.98
CA PHE A 104 1.93 -3.08 -1.11
C PHE A 104 1.83 -4.42 -0.37
N LEU A 105 2.79 -5.34 -0.59
CA LEU A 105 2.80 -6.63 0.11
C LEU A 105 3.00 -6.48 1.63
N LEU A 106 3.82 -5.52 2.08
CA LEU A 106 3.95 -5.18 3.50
C LEU A 106 2.63 -4.68 4.10
N ALA A 107 1.85 -3.89 3.35
CA ALA A 107 0.52 -3.45 3.78
C ALA A 107 -0.45 -4.63 3.94
N ILE A 108 -0.41 -5.60 3.02
CA ILE A 108 -1.20 -6.85 3.11
C ILE A 108 -0.78 -7.66 4.34
N LEU A 109 0.52 -7.89 4.55
CA LEU A 109 1.03 -8.59 5.74
C LEU A 109 0.65 -7.86 7.03
N THR A 110 0.70 -6.53 7.04
CA THR A 110 0.24 -5.72 8.17
C THR A 110 -1.24 -5.93 8.42
N ALA A 111 -2.09 -5.91 7.39
CA ALA A 111 -3.53 -6.14 7.52
C ALA A 111 -3.83 -7.54 8.07
N GLU A 112 -3.26 -8.59 7.49
CA GLU A 112 -3.44 -9.99 7.92
C GLU A 112 -3.01 -10.19 9.39
N THR A 113 -1.83 -9.71 9.76
CA THR A 113 -1.34 -9.82 11.16
C THR A 113 -2.19 -9.01 12.13
N GLY A 114 -2.82 -7.93 11.68
CA GLY A 114 -3.80 -7.17 12.45
C GLY A 114 -5.06 -7.98 12.70
N LEU A 115 -5.67 -8.54 11.66
CA LEU A 115 -6.88 -9.35 11.76
C LEU A 115 -6.68 -10.58 12.66
N VAL A 116 -5.57 -11.29 12.49
CA VAL A 116 -5.22 -12.47 13.30
C VAL A 116 -5.11 -12.11 14.78
N ARG A 117 -4.55 -10.94 15.12
CA ARG A 117 -4.43 -10.49 16.52
C ARG A 117 -5.80 -10.39 17.18
N PHE A 118 -6.78 -9.79 16.52
CA PHE A 118 -8.11 -9.64 17.10
C PHE A 118 -8.83 -11.00 17.26
N ASN A 119 -8.56 -11.95 16.35
CA ASN A 119 -9.13 -13.29 16.42
C ASN A 119 -8.52 -14.11 17.59
N ILE A 120 -7.18 -14.12 17.72
CA ILE A 120 -6.48 -14.86 18.79
C ILE A 120 -6.80 -14.31 20.18
N LEU A 121 -6.99 -12.99 20.32
CA LEU A 121 -7.33 -12.38 21.60
C LEU A 121 -8.79 -12.60 22.03
N GLY A 122 -9.57 -13.40 21.27
CA GLY A 122 -10.96 -13.72 21.60
C GLY A 122 -11.87 -12.50 21.62
N GLN A 123 -11.50 -11.43 20.91
CA GLN A 123 -12.27 -10.18 20.90
C GLN A 123 -13.53 -10.25 20.01
N TRP A 124 -13.66 -11.31 19.21
CA TRP A 124 -14.79 -11.57 18.33
C TRP A 124 -15.60 -12.77 18.80
N LEU A 125 -16.92 -12.72 18.65
CA LEU A 125 -17.77 -13.89 18.83
C LEU A 125 -17.46 -14.96 17.77
N ASN A 126 -17.76 -16.23 18.05
CA ASN A 126 -17.43 -17.36 17.16
C ASN A 126 -17.89 -17.14 15.70
N THR A 127 -19.05 -16.52 15.47
CA THR A 127 -19.57 -16.21 14.13
C THR A 127 -18.79 -15.07 13.46
N GLU A 128 -18.41 -14.04 14.21
CA GLU A 128 -17.67 -12.88 13.72
C GLU A 128 -16.25 -13.27 13.31
N ALA A 129 -15.63 -14.21 14.02
CA ALA A 129 -14.32 -14.76 13.68
C ALA A 129 -14.28 -15.39 12.28
N TYR A 130 -15.34 -16.09 11.85
CA TYR A 130 -15.42 -16.63 10.49
C TYR A 130 -15.50 -15.54 9.42
N ILE A 131 -16.26 -14.46 9.68
CA ILE A 131 -16.37 -13.33 8.76
C ILE A 131 -15.00 -12.63 8.62
N VAL A 132 -14.30 -12.40 9.73
CA VAL A 132 -12.97 -11.79 9.75
C VAL A 132 -11.95 -12.65 8.98
N ASN A 133 -11.96 -13.97 9.17
CA ASN A 133 -11.10 -14.88 8.41
C ASN A 133 -11.42 -14.86 6.91
N PHE A 134 -12.70 -14.79 6.54
CA PHE A 134 -13.10 -14.67 5.14
C PHE A 134 -12.63 -13.35 4.53
N ILE A 135 -12.69 -12.23 5.27
CA ILE A 135 -12.13 -10.94 4.84
C ILE A 135 -10.62 -11.04 4.62
N GLY A 136 -9.88 -11.68 5.52
CA GLY A 136 -8.44 -11.92 5.32
C GLY A 136 -8.15 -12.72 4.04
N LEU A 137 -8.91 -13.79 3.79
CA LEU A 137 -8.78 -14.53 2.52
C LEU A 137 -9.05 -13.65 1.29
N LEU A 138 -10.05 -12.78 1.33
CA LEU A 138 -10.33 -11.85 0.23
C LEU A 138 -9.20 -10.83 0.03
N ILE A 139 -8.61 -10.31 1.11
CA ILE A 139 -7.45 -9.40 1.05
C ILE A 139 -6.25 -10.10 0.41
N LEU A 140 -5.98 -11.35 0.79
CA LEU A 140 -4.90 -12.15 0.21
C LEU A 140 -5.15 -12.44 -1.29
N LEU A 141 -6.36 -12.85 -1.66
CA LEU A 141 -6.72 -13.09 -3.07
C LEU A 141 -6.61 -11.81 -3.91
N TYR A 142 -7.00 -10.67 -3.35
CA TYR A 142 -6.80 -9.36 -3.97
C TYR A 142 -5.30 -9.08 -4.19
N ALA A 143 -4.45 -9.33 -3.18
CA ALA A 143 -3.01 -9.14 -3.29
C ALA A 143 -2.38 -10.00 -4.39
N ILE A 144 -2.79 -11.27 -4.50
CA ILE A 144 -2.34 -12.19 -5.55
C ILE A 144 -2.77 -11.66 -6.91
N SER A 145 -4.04 -11.27 -7.08
CA SER A 145 -4.56 -10.72 -8.33
C SER A 145 -3.78 -9.47 -8.77
N VAL A 146 -3.59 -8.50 -7.87
CA VAL A 146 -2.80 -7.29 -8.16
C VAL A 146 -1.37 -7.65 -8.53
N SER A 147 -0.70 -8.52 -7.77
CA SER A 147 0.68 -8.92 -8.05
C SER A 147 0.82 -9.57 -9.43
N LEU A 148 -0.10 -10.47 -9.80
CA LEU A 148 -0.12 -11.09 -11.13
C LEU A 148 -0.31 -10.05 -12.23
N THR A 149 -1.16 -9.04 -12.05
CA THR A 149 -1.35 -7.99 -13.08
C THR A 149 -0.11 -7.12 -13.31
N VAL A 150 0.76 -7.01 -12.30
CA VAL A 150 2.03 -6.27 -12.40
C VAL A 150 3.11 -7.11 -13.07
N ILE A 151 3.16 -8.41 -12.75
CA ILE A 151 4.20 -9.33 -13.24
C ILE A 151 3.91 -9.78 -14.68
N LEU A 152 2.66 -10.12 -14.99
CA LEU A 152 2.33 -10.70 -16.29
C LEU A 152 2.43 -9.65 -17.41
N PRO A 153 3.19 -9.95 -18.48
CA PRO A 153 3.22 -9.09 -19.66
C PRO A 153 1.83 -9.02 -20.29
N ARG A 154 1.50 -7.90 -20.95
CA ARG A 154 0.26 -7.81 -21.73
C ARG A 154 0.30 -8.86 -22.84
N SER A 155 -0.62 -9.81 -22.84
CA SER A 155 -1.04 -10.46 -24.08
C SER A 155 -1.75 -9.41 -24.93
N TYR A 156 -1.27 -9.30 -26.17
CA TYR A 156 -1.52 -8.31 -27.21
C TYR A 156 -2.93 -7.71 -27.25
#